data_AF-A0A9C7Q529-F1
#
_entry.id   AF-A0A9C7Q529-F1
#
_cell.length_a   1.000
_cell.length_b   1.000
_cell.length_c   1.000
_cell.angle_alpha   90.00
_cell.angle_beta   90.00
_cell.angle_gamma   90.00
#
_symmetry.space_group_name_H-M   'P 1'
#
loop_
_entity.id
_entity.type
_entity.pdbx_description
1 polymer ?
#
loop_
_entity_poly.entity_id
_entity_poly.type
_entity_poly.pdbx_seq_one_letter_code
_entity_poly.pdbx_strand_id
1 'polypeptide(L)'
;MEVDIRKLEAANRMAHEGAERAASHLSAMTDIETSVDVTRTHVRSDATALERQQCVGVVIELDGGLRGRTAFTFPAEAVERVRDVLAPGMEDMDESLVRELGNVMAGGFVDGWADYLGTTIDISPPTYVDGDPTLLFDDADETFVFASSIGAVDESISFSVHLSPEVGEYGELLGDDGETVSVEDLSHFDEMTRGGATTVAENITAMTGIETTVEITHVSFVPVEEVPEALGDTTYVGVVIELETSPGGFVLILFDETSARDISGALLPGDECISDGELSETEQNAIQELGNIMASSFIDGWANALETTIDISPPTFAHDMGSAIADPLVAQLGQKQEFAFVSDATIRAAKTPFDCSLYVLPDESELREVLSSLDADATSERKTNAGRL
;
A
#
# COMPACT_ATOMS: atom_id res chain seq x y z
N MET A 1 -7.89 1.19 -18.97
CA MET A 1 -8.32 -0.24 -19.02
C MET A 1 -9.25 -0.51 -17.83
N GLU A 2 -10.27 -1.35 -17.93
CA GLU A 2 -11.15 -1.69 -16.79
C GLU A 2 -10.59 -2.88 -15.99
N VAL A 3 -10.50 -2.78 -14.64
CA VAL A 3 -10.09 -3.87 -13.74
C VAL A 3 -11.31 -4.34 -12.94
N ASP A 4 -11.68 -5.61 -13.03
CA ASP A 4 -12.76 -6.14 -12.19
C ASP A 4 -12.24 -6.29 -10.74
N ILE A 5 -12.88 -5.61 -9.77
CA ILE A 5 -12.50 -5.68 -8.35
C ILE A 5 -12.54 -7.10 -7.82
N ARG A 6 -13.52 -7.93 -8.22
CA ARG A 6 -13.56 -9.35 -7.80
C ARG A 6 -12.32 -10.12 -8.27
N LYS A 7 -11.63 -9.59 -9.28
CA LYS A 7 -10.38 -10.15 -9.81
C LYS A 7 -9.16 -9.53 -9.15
N LEU A 8 -9.19 -8.28 -8.66
CA LEU A 8 -8.20 -7.79 -7.69
C LEU A 8 -8.30 -8.53 -6.36
N GLU A 9 -9.51 -8.82 -5.88
CA GLU A 9 -9.77 -9.69 -4.73
C GLU A 9 -9.23 -11.09 -5.00
N ALA A 10 -9.51 -11.66 -6.18
CA ALA A 10 -8.94 -12.96 -6.57
C ALA A 10 -7.41 -12.90 -6.62
N ALA A 11 -6.84 -11.85 -7.19
CA ALA A 11 -5.39 -11.66 -7.29
C ALA A 11 -4.75 -11.52 -5.90
N ASN A 12 -5.34 -10.72 -5.02
CA ASN A 12 -4.90 -10.55 -3.63
C ASN A 12 -5.01 -11.90 -2.89
N ARG A 13 -6.15 -12.60 -2.99
CA ARG A 13 -6.33 -13.93 -2.41
C ARG A 13 -5.31 -14.94 -2.93
N MET A 14 -5.04 -14.97 -4.23
CA MET A 14 -4.03 -15.87 -4.81
C MET A 14 -2.62 -15.50 -4.37
N ALA A 15 -2.32 -14.21 -4.26
CA ALA A 15 -1.05 -13.74 -3.71
C ALA A 15 -0.89 -14.13 -2.24
N HIS A 16 -1.94 -13.97 -1.44
CA HIS A 16 -1.99 -14.38 -0.04
C HIS A 16 -1.81 -15.90 0.09
N GLU A 17 -2.58 -16.72 -0.66
CA GLU A 17 -2.43 -18.18 -0.67
C GLU A 17 -1.02 -18.62 -1.15
N GLY A 18 -0.46 -17.91 -2.14
CA GLY A 18 0.91 -18.12 -2.60
C GLY A 18 1.94 -17.82 -1.51
N ALA A 19 1.74 -16.73 -0.77
CA ALA A 19 2.53 -16.36 0.40
C ALA A 19 2.38 -17.39 1.54
N GLU A 20 1.18 -17.93 1.78
CA GLU A 20 0.95 -18.95 2.81
C GLU A 20 1.68 -20.26 2.47
N ARG A 21 1.65 -20.65 1.19
CA ARG A 21 2.39 -21.82 0.70
C ARG A 21 3.90 -21.60 0.85
N ALA A 22 4.38 -20.40 0.53
CA ALA A 22 5.77 -20.01 0.76
C ALA A 22 6.13 -20.12 2.25
N ALA A 23 5.34 -19.53 3.14
CA ALA A 23 5.52 -19.64 4.59
C ALA A 23 5.52 -21.10 5.05
N SER A 24 4.57 -21.92 4.61
CA SER A 24 4.52 -23.34 4.99
C SER A 24 5.77 -24.12 4.55
N HIS A 25 6.29 -23.84 3.36
CA HIS A 25 7.53 -24.46 2.88
C HIS A 25 8.75 -23.96 3.65
N LEU A 26 8.81 -22.68 4.00
CA LEU A 26 9.84 -22.13 4.87
C LEU A 26 9.83 -22.84 6.23
N SER A 27 8.66 -22.93 6.87
CA SER A 27 8.49 -23.65 8.13
C SER A 27 8.97 -25.10 8.07
N ALA A 28 8.66 -25.80 6.98
CA ALA A 28 9.09 -27.18 6.79
C ALA A 28 10.62 -27.33 6.60
N MET A 29 11.30 -26.28 6.13
CA MET A 29 12.74 -26.28 5.92
C MET A 29 13.53 -25.78 7.13
N THR A 30 12.96 -24.92 7.97
CA THR A 30 13.72 -24.17 8.99
C THR A 30 13.42 -24.54 10.44
N ASP A 31 12.53 -25.50 10.73
CA ASP A 31 12.07 -25.82 12.10
C ASP A 31 11.48 -24.59 12.84
N ILE A 32 11.19 -23.50 12.13
CA ILE A 32 10.62 -22.25 12.65
C ILE A 32 9.17 -22.15 12.16
N GLU A 33 8.22 -21.94 13.06
CA GLU A 33 6.84 -21.65 12.65
C GLU A 33 6.77 -20.27 11.99
N THR A 34 6.25 -20.21 10.77
CA THR A 34 6.07 -18.98 10.00
C THR A 34 4.64 -18.82 9.51
N SER A 35 4.12 -17.60 9.57
CA SER A 35 2.79 -17.21 9.10
C SER A 35 2.88 -16.06 8.11
N VAL A 36 1.91 -15.91 7.21
CA VAL A 36 1.76 -14.66 6.47
C VAL A 36 1.06 -13.68 7.38
N ASP A 37 1.62 -12.49 7.52
CA ASP A 37 1.01 -11.44 8.33
C ASP A 37 0.06 -10.63 7.44
N VAL A 38 0.57 -10.00 6.38
CA VAL A 38 -0.22 -9.11 5.53
C VAL A 38 0.11 -9.33 4.07
N THR A 39 -0.90 -9.29 3.19
CA THR A 39 -0.71 -9.20 1.74
C THR A 39 -1.36 -7.95 1.15
N ARG A 40 -0.53 -7.00 0.72
CA ARG A 40 -0.95 -5.75 0.10
C ARG A 40 -0.81 -5.80 -1.41
N THR A 41 -1.89 -5.54 -2.13
CA THR A 41 -1.85 -5.42 -3.59
C THR A 41 -1.70 -3.96 -3.99
N HIS A 42 -0.65 -3.64 -4.74
CA HIS A 42 -0.41 -2.34 -5.34
C HIS A 42 -0.48 -2.47 -6.86
N VAL A 43 -0.98 -1.44 -7.53
CA VAL A 43 -0.90 -1.34 -9.00
C VAL A 43 0.08 -0.23 -9.33
N ARG A 44 1.14 -0.55 -10.08
CA ARG A 44 2.11 0.43 -10.56
C ARG A 44 1.80 0.75 -12.01
N SER A 45 1.36 1.96 -12.31
CA SER A 45 1.42 2.54 -13.66
C SER A 45 2.71 3.34 -13.80
N ASP A 46 3.43 3.17 -14.91
CA ASP A 46 4.78 3.71 -15.08
C ASP A 46 4.81 5.26 -15.01
N ALA A 47 5.47 5.86 -13.99
CA ALA A 47 6.15 7.17 -14.04
C ALA A 47 6.63 7.77 -12.70
N THR A 48 6.18 7.33 -11.53
CA THR A 48 6.54 8.01 -10.26
C THR A 48 7.50 7.20 -9.41
N ALA A 49 8.74 7.73 -9.38
CA ALA A 49 9.86 7.26 -8.59
C ALA A 49 9.51 7.15 -7.10
N LEU A 50 9.19 5.94 -6.65
CA LEU A 50 9.63 5.50 -5.34
C LEU A 50 10.98 4.80 -5.49
N GLU A 51 11.82 4.94 -4.47
CA GLU A 51 13.25 4.63 -4.51
C GLU A 51 13.57 3.34 -5.25
N ARG A 52 14.59 3.38 -6.10
CA ARG A 52 15.25 2.18 -6.62
C ARG A 52 15.79 1.39 -5.43
N GLN A 53 14.94 0.58 -4.82
CA GLN A 53 15.31 -0.22 -3.68
C GLN A 53 16.23 -1.31 -4.20
N GLN A 54 17.42 -1.36 -3.62
CA GLN A 54 18.29 -2.50 -3.85
C GLN A 54 17.57 -3.71 -3.25
N CYS A 55 17.23 -4.66 -4.11
CA CYS A 55 16.57 -5.89 -3.71
C CYS A 55 17.26 -7.08 -4.36
N VAL A 56 17.06 -8.25 -3.76
CA VAL A 56 17.58 -9.51 -4.27
C VAL A 56 16.42 -10.45 -4.51
N GLY A 57 16.43 -11.18 -5.61
CA GLY A 57 15.28 -11.97 -5.98
C GLY A 57 15.46 -12.88 -7.18
N VAL A 58 14.33 -13.37 -7.70
CA VAL A 58 14.27 -14.13 -8.94
C VAL A 58 13.21 -13.57 -9.86
N VAL A 59 13.43 -13.67 -11.16
CA VAL A 59 12.44 -13.43 -12.21
C VAL A 59 12.16 -14.73 -12.95
N ILE A 60 10.89 -14.96 -13.23
CA ILE A 60 10.36 -16.14 -13.89
C ILE A 60 9.40 -15.70 -15.00
N GLU A 61 9.54 -16.31 -16.16
CA GLU A 61 8.62 -16.09 -17.28
C GLU A 61 7.46 -17.08 -17.17
N LEU A 62 6.25 -16.57 -17.42
CA LEU A 62 5.00 -17.30 -17.41
C LEU A 62 4.55 -17.50 -18.86
N ASP A 63 4.18 -18.73 -19.21
CA ASP A 63 3.55 -19.07 -20.49
C ASP A 63 2.31 -19.96 -20.25
N GLY A 64 1.51 -20.20 -21.28
CA GLY A 64 0.27 -20.97 -21.19
C GLY A 64 -0.95 -20.09 -21.02
N GLY A 65 -1.75 -20.35 -19.97
CA GLY A 65 -3.01 -19.64 -19.72
C GLY A 65 -2.90 -18.29 -19.01
N LEU A 66 -1.68 -17.90 -18.64
CA LEU A 66 -1.33 -16.56 -18.20
C LEU A 66 0.08 -16.28 -18.72
N ARG A 67 0.20 -15.45 -19.75
CA ARG A 67 1.53 -15.03 -20.24
C ARG A 67 2.02 -13.79 -19.54
N GLY A 68 3.32 -13.73 -19.25
CA GLY A 68 3.93 -12.56 -18.62
C GLY A 68 5.21 -12.89 -17.90
N ARG A 69 5.57 -12.04 -16.93
CA ARG A 69 6.69 -12.26 -16.02
C ARG A 69 6.22 -12.08 -14.59
N THR A 70 6.82 -12.85 -13.69
CA THR A 70 6.72 -12.63 -12.25
C THR A 70 8.09 -12.49 -11.62
N ALA A 71 8.23 -11.63 -10.61
CA ALA A 71 9.45 -11.51 -9.83
C ALA A 71 9.17 -11.62 -8.34
N PHE A 72 9.99 -12.41 -7.65
CA PHE A 72 9.98 -12.51 -6.19
C PHE A 72 11.20 -11.81 -5.65
N THR A 73 11.00 -10.77 -4.85
CA THR A 73 12.09 -9.92 -4.37
C THR A 73 12.05 -9.69 -2.88
N PHE A 74 13.23 -9.66 -2.28
CA PHE A 74 13.46 -9.30 -0.88
C PHE A 74 14.18 -7.95 -0.83
N PRO A 75 13.76 -7.02 0.04
CA PRO A 75 14.53 -5.82 0.32
C PRO A 75 15.96 -6.17 0.75
N ALA A 76 16.98 -5.40 0.34
CA ALA A 76 18.37 -5.70 0.69
C ALA A 76 18.61 -5.80 2.21
N GLU A 77 17.89 -5.02 3.00
CA GLU A 77 17.93 -5.11 4.47
C GLU A 77 17.25 -6.37 5.03
N ALA A 78 16.32 -6.98 4.30
CA ALA A 78 15.70 -8.24 4.67
C ALA A 78 16.58 -9.44 4.35
N VAL A 79 17.54 -9.30 3.43
CA VAL A 79 18.44 -10.39 3.01
C VAL A 79 19.22 -10.99 4.17
N GLU A 80 19.75 -10.17 5.08
CA GLU A 80 20.49 -10.67 6.25
C GLU A 80 19.57 -11.46 7.19
N ARG A 81 18.35 -10.97 7.44
CA ARG A 81 17.34 -11.67 8.26
C ARG A 81 16.91 -12.99 7.64
N VAL A 82 16.61 -12.97 6.33
CA VAL A 82 16.29 -14.18 5.55
C VAL A 82 17.42 -15.20 5.68
N ARG A 83 18.68 -14.77 5.61
CA ARG A 83 19.82 -15.66 5.80
C ARG A 83 19.91 -16.20 7.23
N ASP A 84 19.74 -15.37 8.24
CA ASP A 84 19.84 -15.79 9.65
C ASP A 84 18.75 -16.82 10.02
N VAL A 85 17.54 -16.63 9.49
CA VAL A 85 16.39 -17.53 9.69
C VAL A 85 16.51 -18.81 8.84
N LEU A 86 16.88 -18.68 7.56
CA LEU A 86 16.81 -19.80 6.60
C LEU A 86 18.11 -20.59 6.45
N ALA A 87 19.25 -20.01 6.81
CA ALA A 87 20.57 -20.62 6.67
C ALA A 87 21.51 -20.27 7.84
N PRO A 88 21.13 -20.60 9.09
CA PRO A 88 21.91 -20.25 10.27
C PRO A 88 23.33 -20.82 10.18
N GLY A 89 24.32 -19.94 10.11
CA GLY A 89 25.75 -20.30 10.08
C GLY A 89 26.42 -20.36 8.70
N MET A 90 25.72 -20.06 7.60
CA MET A 90 26.38 -19.75 6.32
C MET A 90 26.95 -18.32 6.36
N GLU A 91 28.13 -18.08 5.75
CA GLU A 91 28.82 -16.78 5.75
C GLU A 91 28.33 -15.80 4.68
N ASP A 92 27.65 -16.30 3.64
CA ASP A 92 27.06 -15.52 2.53
C ASP A 92 25.71 -16.14 2.12
N MET A 93 24.79 -15.32 1.59
CA MET A 93 23.60 -15.83 0.93
C MET A 93 24.00 -16.29 -0.48
N ASP A 94 24.16 -17.60 -0.68
CA ASP A 94 24.50 -18.14 -1.99
C ASP A 94 23.32 -17.95 -2.96
N GLU A 95 23.58 -17.50 -4.19
CA GLU A 95 22.62 -17.36 -5.30
C GLU A 95 21.67 -18.57 -5.42
N SER A 96 22.17 -19.76 -5.06
CA SER A 96 21.41 -21.01 -5.07
C SER A 96 20.26 -21.04 -4.07
N LEU A 97 20.42 -20.47 -2.86
CA LEU A 97 19.37 -20.41 -1.84
C LEU A 97 18.23 -19.50 -2.30
N VAL A 98 18.56 -18.31 -2.82
CA VAL A 98 17.55 -17.38 -3.37
C VAL A 98 16.82 -18.00 -4.54
N ARG A 99 17.53 -18.73 -5.42
CA ARG A 99 16.90 -19.42 -6.55
C ARG A 99 15.98 -20.55 -6.10
N GLU A 100 16.36 -21.30 -5.06
CA GLU A 100 15.53 -22.39 -4.53
C GLU A 100 14.26 -21.86 -3.86
N LEU A 101 14.40 -20.82 -3.04
CA LEU A 101 13.26 -20.10 -2.43
C LEU A 101 12.36 -19.49 -3.49
N GLY A 102 12.94 -18.76 -4.44
CA GLY A 102 12.22 -18.15 -5.54
C GLY A 102 11.46 -19.16 -6.39
N ASN A 103 12.04 -20.33 -6.67
CA ASN A 103 11.37 -21.41 -7.40
C ASN A 103 10.17 -21.98 -6.64
N VAL A 104 10.32 -22.16 -5.33
CA VAL A 104 9.26 -22.66 -4.45
C VAL A 104 8.09 -21.67 -4.37
N MET A 105 8.39 -20.39 -4.11
CA MET A 105 7.38 -19.35 -4.00
C MET A 105 6.64 -19.13 -5.32
N ALA A 106 7.38 -19.13 -6.43
CA ALA A 106 6.80 -18.98 -7.75
C ALA A 106 5.90 -20.15 -8.14
N GLY A 107 6.28 -21.38 -7.83
CA GLY A 107 5.41 -22.54 -8.03
C GLY A 107 4.08 -22.38 -7.28
N GLY A 108 4.14 -22.03 -5.99
CA GLY A 108 2.95 -21.86 -5.16
C GLY A 108 2.00 -20.75 -5.64
N PHE A 109 2.56 -19.60 -6.03
CA PHE A 109 1.81 -18.46 -6.58
C PHE A 109 1.20 -18.78 -7.94
N VAL A 110 1.97 -19.38 -8.86
CA VAL A 110 1.51 -19.72 -10.21
C VAL A 110 0.46 -20.83 -10.19
N ASP A 111 0.60 -21.82 -9.31
CA ASP A 111 -0.40 -22.87 -9.13
C ASP A 111 -1.75 -22.26 -8.69
N GLY A 112 -1.75 -21.24 -7.82
CA GLY A 112 -2.96 -20.51 -7.43
C GLY A 112 -3.64 -19.84 -8.63
N TRP A 113 -2.88 -19.13 -9.45
CA TRP A 113 -3.40 -18.53 -10.69
C TRP A 113 -3.91 -19.56 -11.70
N ALA A 114 -3.21 -20.69 -11.85
CA ALA A 114 -3.61 -21.77 -12.74
C ALA A 114 -4.96 -22.37 -12.31
N ASP A 115 -5.15 -22.62 -11.01
CA ASP A 115 -6.40 -23.10 -10.44
C ASP A 115 -7.55 -22.11 -10.62
N TYR A 116 -7.31 -20.82 -10.34
CA TYR A 116 -8.31 -19.76 -10.49
C TYR A 116 -8.79 -19.60 -11.94
N LEU A 117 -7.85 -19.56 -12.88
CA LEU A 117 -8.14 -19.43 -14.31
C LEU A 117 -8.66 -20.76 -14.91
N GLY A 118 -8.62 -21.86 -14.16
CA GLY A 118 -8.97 -23.19 -14.65
C GLY A 118 -8.09 -23.65 -15.81
N THR A 119 -6.82 -23.23 -15.79
CA THR A 119 -5.85 -23.42 -16.87
C THR A 119 -4.54 -24.01 -16.35
N THR A 120 -3.55 -24.14 -17.22
CA THR A 120 -2.18 -24.50 -16.83
C THR A 120 -1.26 -23.35 -17.21
N ILE A 121 -0.38 -22.98 -16.29
CA ILE A 121 0.63 -21.95 -16.47
C ILE A 121 1.99 -22.64 -16.36
N ASP A 122 2.80 -22.51 -17.39
CA ASP A 122 4.16 -23.05 -17.44
C ASP A 122 5.14 -21.96 -16.97
N ILE A 123 6.10 -22.34 -16.12
CA ILE A 123 7.14 -21.44 -15.60
C ILE A 123 8.51 -21.75 -16.18
N SER A 124 9.26 -20.69 -16.49
CA SER A 124 10.67 -20.82 -16.87
C SER A 124 11.58 -21.01 -15.64
N PRO A 125 12.82 -21.52 -15.80
CA PRO A 125 13.78 -21.59 -14.69
C PRO A 125 14.07 -20.20 -14.11
N PRO A 126 14.14 -20.04 -12.77
CA PRO A 126 14.34 -18.74 -12.14
C PRO A 126 15.68 -18.13 -12.52
N THR A 127 15.63 -16.86 -12.91
CA THR A 127 16.81 -16.02 -13.16
C THR A 127 17.05 -15.13 -11.94
N TYR A 128 18.23 -15.26 -11.32
CA TYR A 128 18.61 -14.45 -10.16
C TYR A 128 18.78 -12.97 -10.54
N VAL A 129 18.36 -12.10 -9.64
CA VAL A 129 18.45 -10.64 -9.78
C VAL A 129 19.02 -10.04 -8.49
N ASP A 130 20.00 -9.15 -8.66
CA ASP A 130 20.57 -8.29 -7.63
C ASP A 130 20.44 -6.84 -8.14
N GLY A 131 19.50 -6.10 -7.55
CA GLY A 131 19.03 -4.81 -8.01
C GLY A 131 17.54 -4.82 -8.36
N ASP A 132 17.11 -3.76 -9.03
CA ASP A 132 15.70 -3.52 -9.33
C ASP A 132 15.17 -4.53 -10.38
N PRO A 133 14.22 -5.43 -10.03
CA PRO A 133 13.65 -6.40 -10.94
C PRO A 133 12.84 -5.74 -12.04
N THR A 134 12.38 -4.50 -11.86
CA THR A 134 11.56 -3.82 -12.88
C THR A 134 12.35 -3.43 -14.10
N LEU A 135 13.68 -3.45 -14.04
CA LEU A 135 14.55 -3.35 -15.22
C LEU A 135 14.45 -4.58 -16.14
N LEU A 136 13.86 -5.67 -15.64
CA LEU A 136 13.65 -6.92 -16.38
C LEU A 136 12.19 -7.13 -16.77
N PHE A 137 11.27 -6.26 -16.34
CA PHE A 137 9.96 -6.14 -16.99
C PHE A 137 10.18 -5.23 -18.22
N ASP A 138 9.67 -5.63 -19.39
CA ASP A 138 9.63 -4.71 -20.54
C ASP A 138 8.73 -3.51 -20.18
N ASP A 139 8.70 -2.45 -21.01
CA ASP A 139 7.80 -1.27 -20.89
C ASP A 139 6.30 -1.67 -20.95
N ALA A 140 5.85 -2.61 -20.12
CA ALA A 140 4.47 -2.86 -19.84
C ALA A 140 4.01 -1.69 -18.97
N ASP A 141 3.02 -0.95 -19.49
CA ASP A 141 2.52 0.29 -18.87
C ASP A 141 2.10 0.09 -17.40
N GLU A 142 1.82 -1.15 -16.97
CA GLU A 142 1.28 -1.51 -15.65
C GLU A 142 1.93 -2.80 -15.08
N THR A 143 2.25 -2.79 -13.78
CA THR A 143 2.73 -3.99 -13.04
C THR A 143 1.98 -4.10 -11.71
N PHE A 144 1.40 -5.27 -11.45
CA PHE A 144 0.82 -5.58 -10.14
C PHE A 144 1.94 -5.95 -9.17
N VAL A 145 1.97 -5.33 -8.01
CA VAL A 145 2.94 -5.62 -6.95
C VAL A 145 2.21 -6.04 -5.69
N PHE A 146 2.30 -7.32 -5.38
CA PHE A 146 1.81 -7.91 -4.15
C PHE A 146 2.94 -7.89 -3.13
N ALA A 147 2.88 -6.98 -2.17
CA ALA A 147 3.82 -6.94 -1.06
C ALA A 147 3.28 -7.82 0.07
N SER A 148 4.03 -8.85 0.45
CA SER A 148 3.66 -9.76 1.53
C SER A 148 4.70 -9.76 2.63
N SER A 149 4.26 -9.89 3.88
CA SER A 149 5.15 -10.15 5.02
C SER A 149 4.92 -11.56 5.54
N ILE A 150 5.99 -12.28 5.83
CA ILE A 150 5.96 -13.53 6.58
C ILE A 150 6.58 -13.30 7.96
N GLY A 151 5.79 -13.49 9.00
CA GLY A 151 6.21 -13.47 10.39
C GLY A 151 6.81 -14.81 10.82
N ALA A 152 7.82 -14.74 11.68
CA ALA A 152 8.42 -15.84 12.42
C ALA A 152 8.56 -15.42 13.91
N VAL A 153 8.81 -16.37 14.81
CA VAL A 153 9.00 -16.06 16.24
C VAL A 153 10.13 -15.04 16.43
N ASP A 154 9.76 -13.83 16.84
CA ASP A 154 10.62 -12.65 17.07
C ASP A 154 11.21 -11.95 15.83
N GLU A 155 10.88 -12.38 14.60
CA GLU A 155 11.38 -11.74 13.36
C GLU A 155 10.36 -11.79 12.21
N SER A 156 10.26 -10.71 11.43
CA SER A 156 9.43 -10.65 10.21
C SER A 156 10.28 -10.53 8.96
N ILE A 157 9.95 -11.31 7.92
CA ILE A 157 10.57 -11.30 6.61
C ILE A 157 9.59 -10.71 5.60
N SER A 158 9.91 -9.53 5.09
CA SER A 158 9.14 -8.90 4.02
C SER A 158 9.65 -9.35 2.64
N PHE A 159 8.74 -9.61 1.71
CA PHE A 159 9.03 -9.88 0.32
C PHE A 159 7.92 -9.32 -0.58
N SER A 160 8.22 -9.18 -1.87
CA SER A 160 7.26 -8.68 -2.84
C SER A 160 7.21 -9.61 -4.05
N VAL A 161 6.00 -9.89 -4.51
CA VAL A 161 5.69 -10.58 -5.75
C VAL A 161 5.23 -9.56 -6.77
N HIS A 162 6.01 -9.38 -7.82
CA HIS A 162 5.66 -8.56 -8.96
C HIS A 162 5.04 -9.46 -10.03
N LEU A 163 3.93 -9.06 -10.61
CA LEU A 163 3.27 -9.74 -11.71
C LEU A 163 3.02 -8.73 -12.82
N SER A 164 3.62 -8.99 -13.98
CA SER A 164 3.44 -8.19 -15.19
C SER A 164 2.97 -9.13 -16.32
N PRO A 165 1.65 -9.26 -16.51
CA PRO A 165 1.08 -9.99 -17.65
C PRO A 165 1.45 -9.36 -19.00
N GLU A 166 1.40 -10.13 -20.09
CA GLU A 166 1.57 -9.60 -21.45
C GLU A 166 0.34 -8.78 -21.90
N VAL A 167 0.55 -7.82 -22.80
CA VAL A 167 -0.50 -6.96 -23.36
C VAL A 167 -1.60 -7.81 -24.01
N GLY A 168 -2.84 -7.67 -23.53
CA GLY A 168 -4.00 -8.45 -23.99
C GLY A 168 -4.41 -9.58 -23.04
N GLU A 169 -3.47 -10.14 -22.27
CA GLU A 169 -3.79 -11.08 -21.18
C GLU A 169 -4.50 -10.34 -20.04
N TYR A 170 -4.19 -9.04 -19.85
CA TYR A 170 -4.98 -8.17 -18.99
C TYR A 170 -6.46 -8.17 -19.37
N GLY A 171 -6.85 -8.22 -20.64
CA GLY A 171 -8.26 -8.23 -21.03
C GLY A 171 -9.01 -9.52 -20.68
N GLU A 172 -8.32 -10.67 -20.65
CA GLU A 172 -8.89 -11.95 -20.21
C GLU A 172 -8.84 -12.09 -18.67
N LEU A 173 -7.75 -11.64 -18.05
CA LEU A 173 -7.60 -11.49 -16.60
C LEU A 173 -8.59 -10.47 -16.01
N LEU A 174 -8.98 -9.43 -16.75
CA LEU A 174 -9.78 -8.29 -16.29
C LEU A 174 -11.15 -8.16 -16.98
N GLY A 175 -11.56 -9.13 -17.80
CA GLY A 175 -12.79 -9.09 -18.60
C GLY A 175 -14.13 -8.81 -17.87
N ASP A 176 -15.11 -8.42 -18.68
CA ASP A 176 -16.34 -7.61 -18.46
C ASP A 176 -17.59 -8.34 -17.90
N ASP A 177 -17.53 -8.93 -16.69
CA ASP A 177 -18.70 -9.65 -16.11
C ASP A 177 -19.18 -9.12 -14.73
N GLY A 178 -18.90 -7.86 -14.37
CA GLY A 178 -19.46 -7.21 -13.17
C GLY A 178 -18.98 -5.78 -12.94
N GLU A 179 -19.31 -5.21 -11.77
CA GLU A 179 -18.99 -3.83 -11.39
C GLU A 179 -17.47 -3.56 -11.47
N THR A 180 -17.06 -2.79 -12.49
CA THR A 180 -15.67 -2.50 -12.84
C THR A 180 -15.14 -1.29 -12.08
N VAL A 181 -13.84 -1.30 -11.72
CA VAL A 181 -13.05 -0.10 -11.39
C VAL A 181 -11.89 -0.04 -12.35
N SER A 182 -11.72 1.07 -13.05
CA SER A 182 -10.70 1.13 -14.09
C SER A 182 -9.28 1.18 -13.51
N VAL A 183 -8.26 0.71 -14.24
CA VAL A 183 -6.86 1.02 -13.88
C VAL A 183 -6.68 2.54 -13.89
N GLU A 184 -7.44 3.23 -14.75
CA GLU A 184 -7.54 4.70 -14.75
C GLU A 184 -8.03 5.20 -13.38
N ASP A 185 -9.01 4.57 -12.74
CA ASP A 185 -9.47 4.91 -11.38
C ASP A 185 -8.40 4.69 -10.30
N LEU A 186 -7.63 3.60 -10.37
CA LEU A 186 -6.51 3.36 -9.45
C LEU A 186 -5.38 4.37 -9.66
N SER A 187 -5.10 4.73 -10.91
CA SER A 187 -4.14 5.79 -11.23
C SER A 187 -4.63 7.17 -10.80
N HIS A 188 -5.93 7.47 -10.96
CA HIS A 188 -6.55 8.66 -10.43
C HIS A 188 -6.43 8.68 -8.90
N PHE A 189 -6.60 7.54 -8.24
CA PHE A 189 -6.46 7.45 -6.79
C PHE A 189 -5.02 7.70 -6.32
N ASP A 190 -4.03 7.19 -7.03
CA ASP A 190 -2.62 7.49 -6.78
C ASP A 190 -2.29 8.98 -7.03
N GLU A 191 -2.80 9.56 -8.10
CA GLU A 191 -2.67 11.00 -8.39
C GLU A 191 -3.35 11.88 -7.31
N MET A 192 -4.57 11.53 -6.91
CA MET A 192 -5.34 12.19 -5.85
C MET A 192 -4.59 12.15 -4.52
N THR A 193 -4.11 10.98 -4.14
CA THR A 193 -3.38 10.79 -2.89
C THR A 193 -2.07 11.56 -2.92
N ARG A 194 -1.32 11.50 -4.02
CA ARG A 194 -0.07 12.26 -4.16
C ARG A 194 -0.30 13.76 -4.12
N GLY A 195 -1.34 14.26 -4.79
CA GLY A 195 -1.72 15.68 -4.75
C GLY A 195 -2.12 16.13 -3.34
N GLY A 196 -2.94 15.33 -2.66
CA GLY A 196 -3.33 15.56 -1.27
C GLY A 196 -2.13 15.57 -0.34
N ALA A 197 -1.27 14.54 -0.39
CA ALA A 197 -0.08 14.43 0.44
C ALA A 197 0.92 15.58 0.19
N THR A 198 1.08 16.02 -1.06
CA THR A 198 1.92 17.17 -1.41
C THR A 198 1.40 18.45 -0.74
N THR A 199 0.08 18.67 -0.80
CA THR A 199 -0.57 19.80 -0.14
C THR A 199 -0.37 19.76 1.39
N VAL A 200 -0.45 18.57 1.99
CA VAL A 200 -0.17 18.37 3.41
C VAL A 200 1.27 18.77 3.77
N ALA A 201 2.26 18.30 3.00
CA ALA A 201 3.66 18.66 3.22
C ALA A 201 3.87 20.18 3.13
N GLU A 202 3.30 20.85 2.12
CA GLU A 202 3.36 22.31 1.99
C GLU A 202 2.78 23.04 3.21
N ASN A 203 1.65 22.55 3.75
CA ASN A 203 1.02 23.12 4.95
C ASN A 203 1.84 22.91 6.21
N ILE A 204 2.42 21.72 6.42
CA ILE A 204 3.34 21.46 7.53
C ILE A 204 4.51 22.44 7.46
N THR A 205 5.12 22.60 6.28
CA THR A 205 6.22 23.55 6.07
C THR A 205 5.79 25.00 6.32
N ALA A 206 4.60 25.41 5.87
CA ALA A 206 4.10 26.76 6.09
C ALA A 206 3.84 27.06 7.58
N MET A 207 3.36 26.09 8.35
CA MET A 207 3.01 26.26 9.76
C MET A 207 4.21 26.16 10.69
N THR A 208 5.12 25.23 10.43
CA THR A 208 6.23 24.89 11.35
C THR A 208 7.57 25.47 10.91
N GLY A 209 7.68 25.88 9.64
CA GLY A 209 8.95 26.27 9.03
C GLY A 209 9.90 25.11 8.74
N ILE A 210 9.48 23.86 8.99
CA ILE A 210 10.25 22.65 8.71
C ILE A 210 10.07 22.30 7.23
N GLU A 211 11.17 22.23 6.47
CA GLU A 211 11.14 21.78 5.07
C GLU A 211 10.76 20.30 5.02
N THR A 212 9.60 19.99 4.43
CA THR A 212 9.09 18.63 4.29
C THR A 212 8.87 18.25 2.83
N THR A 213 8.96 16.95 2.55
CA THR A 213 8.69 16.36 1.24
C THR A 213 7.92 15.06 1.41
N VAL A 214 7.02 14.77 0.47
CA VAL A 214 6.39 13.45 0.36
C VAL A 214 7.42 12.48 -0.21
N GLU A 215 7.77 11.44 0.53
CA GLU A 215 8.73 10.44 0.06
C GLU A 215 8.05 9.21 -0.54
N ILE A 216 6.91 8.82 0.03
CA ILE A 216 6.25 7.57 -0.27
C ILE A 216 4.76 7.84 -0.44
N THR A 217 4.16 7.25 -1.46
CA THR A 217 2.71 7.18 -1.63
C THR A 217 2.40 5.81 -2.20
N HIS A 218 1.61 5.04 -1.48
CA HIS A 218 1.11 3.76 -1.93
C HIS A 218 -0.40 3.78 -1.92
N VAL A 219 -0.95 3.16 -2.94
CA VAL A 219 -2.35 2.77 -3.01
C VAL A 219 -2.36 1.26 -2.92
N SER A 220 -2.96 0.74 -1.88
CA SER A 220 -3.07 -0.69 -1.67
C SER A 220 -4.52 -1.13 -1.53
N PHE A 221 -4.79 -2.34 -2.01
CA PHE A 221 -6.04 -3.05 -1.81
C PHE A 221 -5.75 -4.25 -0.91
N VAL A 222 -6.35 -4.26 0.27
CA VAL A 222 -6.13 -5.25 1.33
C VAL A 222 -7.47 -5.76 1.86
N PRO A 223 -7.56 -7.01 2.35
CA PRO A 223 -8.69 -7.42 3.18
C PRO A 223 -8.87 -6.44 4.34
N VAL A 224 -10.10 -6.02 4.59
CA VAL A 224 -10.37 -4.97 5.59
C VAL A 224 -9.89 -5.39 6.99
N GLU A 225 -9.95 -6.69 7.27
CA GLU A 225 -9.47 -7.31 8.51
C GLU A 225 -7.94 -7.32 8.67
N GLU A 226 -7.17 -7.20 7.59
CA GLU A 226 -5.70 -7.11 7.63
C GLU A 226 -5.18 -5.67 7.80
N VAL A 227 -6.06 -4.66 7.74
CA VAL A 227 -5.68 -3.24 7.91
C VAL A 227 -5.02 -2.95 9.27
N PRO A 228 -5.45 -3.52 10.42
CA PRO A 228 -4.78 -3.29 11.69
C PRO A 228 -3.35 -3.81 11.70
N GLU A 229 -3.12 -5.01 11.13
CA GLU A 229 -1.79 -5.60 10.99
C GLU A 229 -0.92 -4.75 10.05
N ALA A 230 -1.53 -4.13 9.03
CA ALA A 230 -0.84 -3.23 8.16
C ALA A 230 -0.31 -1.96 8.86
N LEU A 231 -1.02 -1.43 9.86
CA LEU A 231 -0.51 -0.33 10.68
C LEU A 231 0.52 -0.80 11.74
N GLY A 232 0.47 -2.08 12.10
CA GLY A 232 1.43 -2.73 12.99
C GLY A 232 1.34 -2.28 14.45
N ASP A 233 2.28 -2.76 15.26
CA ASP A 233 2.30 -2.56 16.72
C ASP A 233 3.08 -1.32 17.16
N THR A 234 3.51 -0.48 16.22
CA THR A 234 4.16 0.79 16.53
C THR A 234 3.18 1.69 17.27
N THR A 235 3.62 2.31 18.36
CA THR A 235 2.81 3.30 19.08
C THR A 235 2.82 4.61 18.30
N TYR A 236 1.62 5.06 17.93
CA TYR A 236 1.42 6.31 17.23
C TYR A 236 0.71 7.33 18.11
N VAL A 237 0.97 8.60 17.84
CA VAL A 237 0.19 9.73 18.31
C VAL A 237 -0.40 10.42 17.09
N GLY A 238 -1.68 10.74 17.11
CA GLY A 238 -2.29 11.37 15.95
C GLY A 238 -3.76 11.66 16.09
N VAL A 239 -4.43 11.73 14.94
CA VAL A 239 -5.86 11.92 14.85
C VAL A 239 -6.51 10.93 13.89
N VAL A 240 -7.76 10.60 14.20
CA VAL A 240 -8.68 9.89 13.31
C VAL A 240 -9.85 10.83 13.00
N ILE A 241 -10.21 10.90 11.72
CA ILE A 241 -11.27 11.75 11.19
C ILE A 241 -12.17 10.90 10.31
N GLU A 242 -13.49 10.99 10.50
CA GLU A 242 -14.49 10.33 9.66
C GLU A 242 -14.85 11.23 8.48
N LEU A 243 -14.96 10.64 7.28
CA LEU A 243 -15.53 11.29 6.11
C LEU A 243 -17.05 11.13 6.18
N GLU A 244 -17.76 12.23 6.44
CA GLU A 244 -19.21 12.23 6.71
C GLU A 244 -20.06 12.15 5.43
N THR A 245 -19.45 12.40 4.27
CA THR A 245 -20.07 12.30 2.95
C THR A 245 -19.23 11.43 2.02
N SER A 246 -19.86 10.94 0.94
CA SER A 246 -19.20 10.16 -0.12
C SER A 246 -17.85 10.75 -0.53
N PRO A 247 -16.76 9.95 -0.54
CA PRO A 247 -16.74 8.48 -0.50
C PRO A 247 -16.79 7.82 0.89
N GLY A 248 -17.11 8.56 1.96
CA GLY A 248 -17.22 7.99 3.31
C GLY A 248 -15.91 7.42 3.84
N GLY A 249 -15.92 6.82 5.04
CA GLY A 249 -14.75 6.15 5.61
C GLY A 249 -13.90 7.04 6.52
N PHE A 250 -12.59 6.80 6.58
CA PHE A 250 -11.71 7.41 7.58
C PHE A 250 -10.39 7.93 7.02
N VAL A 251 -9.88 8.99 7.64
CA VAL A 251 -8.52 9.50 7.47
C VAL A 251 -7.81 9.42 8.82
N LEU A 252 -6.61 8.84 8.83
CA LEU A 252 -5.74 8.80 9.98
C LEU A 252 -4.49 9.61 9.65
N ILE A 253 -4.06 10.43 10.61
CA ILE A 253 -2.77 11.11 10.51
C ILE A 253 -2.00 10.82 11.77
N LEU A 254 -0.93 10.04 11.59
CA LEU A 254 -0.20 9.36 12.64
C LEU A 254 1.26 9.78 12.62
N PHE A 255 1.80 10.04 13.80
CA PHE A 255 3.21 10.33 14.04
C PHE A 255 3.75 9.30 15.02
N ASP A 256 5.00 8.88 14.86
CA ASP A 256 5.67 8.21 15.97
C ASP A 256 5.80 9.18 17.16
N GLU A 257 5.97 8.63 18.37
CA GLU A 257 6.01 9.46 19.58
C GLU A 257 7.13 10.51 19.61
N THR A 258 8.22 10.29 18.87
CA THR A 258 9.32 11.27 18.77
C THR A 258 8.90 12.41 17.85
N SER A 259 8.42 12.08 16.65
CA SER A 259 7.90 13.04 15.67
C SER A 259 6.75 13.89 16.23
N ALA A 260 5.86 13.28 17.03
CA ALA A 260 4.76 13.96 17.69
C ALA A 260 5.21 15.05 18.68
N ARG A 261 6.32 14.81 19.41
CA ARG A 261 6.91 15.79 20.33
C ARG A 261 7.67 16.89 19.58
N ASP A 262 8.38 16.51 18.53
CA ASP A 262 9.12 17.49 17.71
C ASP A 262 8.16 18.46 17.01
N ILE A 263 7.04 17.95 16.48
CA ILE A 263 6.04 18.79 15.81
C ILE A 263 5.23 19.63 16.78
N SER A 264 4.85 19.08 17.95
CA SER A 264 4.16 19.87 18.98
C SER A 264 5.04 21.02 19.48
N GLY A 265 6.35 20.77 19.66
CA GLY A 265 7.30 21.79 20.07
C GLY A 265 7.63 22.82 19.00
N ALA A 266 7.53 22.48 17.72
CA ALA A 266 7.61 23.45 16.65
C ALA A 266 6.38 24.36 16.57
N LEU A 267 5.19 23.85 16.92
CA LEU A 267 3.93 24.58 16.89
C LEU A 267 3.72 25.47 18.12
N LEU A 268 4.22 25.05 19.29
CA LEU A 268 4.02 25.75 20.55
C LEU A 268 5.21 26.66 20.89
N PRO A 269 5.00 27.96 21.13
CA PRO A 269 6.09 28.88 21.47
C PRO A 269 6.56 28.72 22.92
N GLY A 270 7.78 28.23 23.15
CA GLY A 270 8.50 28.33 24.43
C GLY A 270 8.81 26.99 25.12
N ASP A 271 9.20 27.07 26.40
CA ASP A 271 9.60 25.95 27.28
C ASP A 271 8.41 25.06 27.74
N GLU A 272 7.26 25.14 27.04
CA GLU A 272 6.05 24.35 27.35
C GLU A 272 6.19 22.87 26.98
N CYS A 273 7.26 22.51 26.26
CA CYS A 273 7.53 21.15 25.75
C CYS A 273 8.44 20.32 26.66
N ILE A 274 8.65 20.76 27.91
CA ILE A 274 9.56 20.07 28.84
C ILE A 274 8.79 19.01 29.63
N SER A 275 8.52 17.85 29.01
CA SER A 275 8.42 16.63 29.81
C SER A 275 8.82 15.39 29.00
N ASP A 276 9.71 14.57 29.57
CA ASP A 276 10.03 13.20 29.12
C ASP A 276 8.85 12.23 29.40
N GLY A 277 7.60 12.70 29.25
CA GLY A 277 6.36 12.02 29.65
C GLY A 277 5.30 11.93 28.55
N GLU A 278 4.06 11.70 28.98
CA GLU A 278 2.86 11.78 28.13
C GLU A 278 2.64 13.22 27.65
N LEU A 279 2.14 13.38 26.43
CA LEU A 279 1.82 14.69 25.85
C LEU A 279 0.78 15.42 26.72
N SER A 280 1.07 16.68 27.05
CA SER A 280 0.15 17.56 27.75
C SER A 280 -1.11 17.84 26.92
N GLU A 281 -2.20 18.26 27.58
CA GLU A 281 -3.44 18.65 26.87
C GLU A 281 -3.18 19.74 25.80
N THR A 282 -2.24 20.66 26.05
CA THR A 282 -1.87 21.69 25.07
C THR A 282 -1.20 21.10 23.83
N GLU A 283 -0.29 20.14 24.01
CA GLU A 283 0.37 19.45 22.91
C GLU A 283 -0.61 18.56 22.14
N GLN A 284 -1.50 17.85 22.84
CA GLN A 284 -2.56 17.06 22.20
C GLN A 284 -3.52 17.94 21.37
N ASN A 285 -3.86 19.13 21.87
CA ASN A 285 -4.69 20.08 21.12
C ASN A 285 -3.94 20.65 19.90
N ALA A 286 -2.64 20.91 20.02
CA ALA A 286 -1.83 21.35 18.89
C ALA A 286 -1.75 20.28 17.79
N ILE A 287 -1.56 19.01 18.17
CA ILE A 287 -1.58 17.87 17.25
C ILE A 287 -2.96 17.70 16.63
N GLN A 288 -4.05 17.86 17.40
CA GLN A 288 -5.41 17.80 16.86
C GLN A 288 -5.68 18.88 15.82
N GLU A 289 -5.25 20.12 16.09
CA GLU A 289 -5.44 21.23 15.16
C GLU A 289 -4.61 21.04 13.88
N LEU A 290 -3.35 20.61 14.03
CA LEU A 290 -2.51 20.25 12.89
C LEU A 290 -3.15 19.10 12.09
N GLY A 291 -3.58 18.05 12.79
CA GLY A 291 -4.31 16.90 12.24
C GLY A 291 -5.50 17.32 11.40
N ASN A 292 -6.35 18.20 11.93
CA ASN A 292 -7.51 18.73 11.24
C ASN A 292 -7.13 19.50 9.97
N ILE A 293 -6.11 20.37 10.03
CA ILE A 293 -5.64 21.13 8.87
C ILE A 293 -5.10 20.20 7.78
N MET A 294 -4.28 19.23 8.16
CA MET A 294 -3.70 18.27 7.23
C MET A 294 -4.79 17.41 6.58
N ALA A 295 -5.73 16.87 7.35
CA ALA A 295 -6.82 16.07 6.81
C ALA A 295 -7.72 16.88 5.88
N SER A 296 -8.10 18.10 6.27
CA SER A 296 -8.88 19.00 5.43
C SER A 296 -8.17 19.25 4.09
N SER A 297 -6.86 19.51 4.13
CA SER A 297 -6.08 19.80 2.93
C SER A 297 -5.90 18.58 2.02
N PHE A 298 -5.73 17.39 2.62
CA PHE A 298 -5.67 16.14 1.90
C PHE A 298 -7.01 15.85 1.20
N ILE A 299 -8.10 15.99 1.95
CA ILE A 299 -9.46 15.73 1.47
C ILE A 299 -9.93 16.78 0.47
N ASP A 300 -9.48 18.03 0.58
CA ASP A 300 -9.67 19.03 -0.48
C ASP A 300 -9.00 18.58 -1.79
N GLY A 301 -7.83 17.94 -1.72
CA GLY A 301 -7.17 17.32 -2.87
C GLY A 301 -8.06 16.27 -3.55
N TRP A 302 -8.65 15.37 -2.75
CA TRP A 302 -9.61 14.38 -3.23
C TRP A 302 -10.88 15.00 -3.79
N ALA A 303 -11.49 15.94 -3.06
CA ALA A 303 -12.71 16.61 -3.46
C ALA A 303 -12.55 17.34 -4.80
N ASN A 304 -11.41 17.99 -5.02
CA ASN A 304 -11.11 18.65 -6.29
C ASN A 304 -10.98 17.67 -7.46
N ALA A 305 -10.32 16.53 -7.24
CA ALA A 305 -10.12 15.54 -8.28
C ALA A 305 -11.39 14.72 -8.57
N LEU A 306 -12.22 14.51 -7.54
CA LEU A 306 -13.52 13.86 -7.65
C LEU A 306 -14.64 14.84 -8.04
N GLU A 307 -14.31 16.11 -8.30
CA GLU A 307 -15.25 17.20 -8.57
C GLU A 307 -16.46 17.24 -7.60
N THR A 308 -16.22 16.89 -6.35
CA THR A 308 -17.25 16.73 -5.30
C THR A 308 -16.93 17.58 -4.08
N THR A 309 -17.75 17.47 -3.04
CA THR A 309 -17.47 18.01 -1.71
C THR A 309 -17.46 16.85 -0.72
N ILE A 310 -16.43 16.82 0.13
CA ILE A 310 -16.26 15.79 1.14
C ILE A 310 -16.24 16.49 2.50
N ASP A 311 -17.32 16.33 3.28
CA ASP A 311 -17.39 16.82 4.65
C ASP A 311 -16.66 15.84 5.59
N ILE A 312 -16.02 16.38 6.63
CA ILE A 312 -15.24 15.61 7.60
C ILE A 312 -15.69 15.90 9.03
N SER A 313 -15.60 14.90 9.90
CA SER A 313 -15.87 15.06 11.32
C SER A 313 -14.79 15.89 12.02
N PRO A 314 -15.05 16.42 13.23
CA PRO A 314 -13.97 16.89 14.10
C PRO A 314 -12.93 15.77 14.35
N PRO A 315 -11.64 16.11 14.54
CA PRO A 315 -10.61 15.12 14.81
C PRO A 315 -10.82 14.45 16.18
N THR A 316 -10.63 13.14 16.20
CA THR A 316 -10.52 12.36 17.45
C THR A 316 -9.05 12.06 17.71
N PHE A 317 -8.52 12.51 18.85
CA PHE A 317 -7.15 12.22 19.24
C PHE A 317 -6.95 10.72 19.51
N ALA A 318 -5.83 10.19 19.05
CA ALA A 318 -5.41 8.81 19.27
C ALA A 318 -3.96 8.75 19.78
N HIS A 319 -3.72 7.91 20.78
CA HIS A 319 -2.38 7.57 21.28
C HIS A 319 -2.39 6.12 21.73
N ASP A 320 -2.06 5.22 20.80
CA ASP A 320 -2.05 3.77 21.02
C ASP A 320 -1.22 3.08 19.93
N MET A 321 -1.14 1.75 19.97
CA MET A 321 -0.61 0.93 18.88
C MET A 321 -1.43 1.13 17.60
N GLY A 322 -0.77 1.17 16.44
CA GLY A 322 -1.42 1.36 15.14
C GLY A 322 -2.57 0.37 14.90
N SER A 323 -2.35 -0.90 15.24
CA SER A 323 -3.37 -1.96 15.24
C SER A 323 -4.60 -1.60 16.09
N ALA A 324 -4.38 -1.16 17.33
CA ALA A 324 -5.46 -0.74 18.25
C ALA A 324 -6.21 0.51 17.79
N ILE A 325 -5.55 1.43 17.07
CA ILE A 325 -6.19 2.61 16.46
C ILE A 325 -7.10 2.19 15.29
N ALA A 326 -6.64 1.23 14.46
CA ALA A 326 -7.37 0.77 13.27
C ALA A 326 -8.54 -0.17 13.59
N ASP A 327 -8.40 -1.05 14.58
CA ASP A 327 -9.39 -2.06 14.98
C ASP A 327 -10.85 -1.55 15.00
N PRO A 328 -11.19 -0.44 15.69
CA PRO A 328 -12.57 0.05 15.73
C PRO A 328 -13.06 0.56 14.36
N LEU A 329 -12.17 1.11 13.54
CA LEU A 329 -12.50 1.65 12.21
C LEU A 329 -12.79 0.50 11.25
N VAL A 330 -11.96 -0.53 11.29
CA VAL A 330 -12.08 -1.76 10.53
C VAL A 330 -13.36 -2.51 10.91
N ALA A 331 -13.69 -2.58 12.20
CA ALA A 331 -14.96 -3.18 12.64
C ALA A 331 -16.21 -2.44 12.11
N GLN A 332 -16.09 -1.15 11.78
CA GLN A 332 -17.16 -0.37 11.16
C GLN A 332 -17.21 -0.59 9.64
N LEU A 333 -16.06 -0.51 8.96
CA LEU A 333 -15.96 -0.74 7.52
C LEU A 333 -16.34 -2.19 7.15
N GLY A 334 -15.82 -3.17 7.89
CA GLY A 334 -16.04 -4.60 7.68
C GLY A 334 -17.50 -5.07 7.80
N GLN A 335 -18.42 -4.22 8.25
CA GLN A 335 -19.86 -4.50 8.19
C GLN A 335 -20.44 -4.34 6.79
N LYS A 336 -19.77 -3.57 5.93
CA LYS A 336 -20.24 -3.19 4.59
C LYS A 336 -19.34 -3.72 3.47
N GLN A 337 -18.04 -3.84 3.70
CA GLN A 337 -17.05 -4.23 2.70
C GLN A 337 -16.14 -5.35 3.21
N GLU A 338 -15.67 -6.22 2.30
CA GLU A 338 -14.71 -7.30 2.60
C GLU A 338 -13.26 -6.81 2.44
N PHE A 339 -13.06 -5.83 1.57
CA PHE A 339 -11.76 -5.24 1.27
C PHE A 339 -11.74 -3.74 1.52
N ALA A 340 -10.56 -3.19 1.78
CA ALA A 340 -10.33 -1.77 1.96
C ALA A 340 -9.31 -1.27 0.94
N PHE A 341 -9.61 -0.12 0.34
CA PHE A 341 -8.57 0.72 -0.24
C PHE A 341 -7.83 1.39 0.91
N VAL A 342 -6.52 1.21 0.97
CA VAL A 342 -5.65 1.88 1.92
C VAL A 342 -4.68 2.69 1.12
N SER A 343 -4.78 4.01 1.23
CA SER A 343 -3.70 4.87 0.76
C SER A 343 -2.84 5.29 1.92
N ASP A 344 -1.54 4.99 1.85
CA ASP A 344 -0.56 5.52 2.79
C ASP A 344 0.38 6.52 2.11
N ALA A 345 0.72 7.58 2.84
CA ALA A 345 1.77 8.49 2.44
C ALA A 345 2.69 8.80 3.63
N THR A 346 4.00 8.79 3.38
CA THR A 346 5.00 9.17 4.38
C THR A 346 5.61 10.51 4.01
N ILE A 347 5.47 11.48 4.92
CA ILE A 347 6.04 12.82 4.79
C ILE A 347 7.26 12.89 5.70
N ARG A 348 8.42 13.21 5.11
CA ARG A 348 9.69 13.35 5.83
C ARG A 348 10.20 14.78 5.83
N ALA A 349 10.86 15.17 6.91
CA ALA A 349 11.58 16.45 6.96
C ALA A 349 13.04 16.30 6.51
N ALA A 350 13.54 17.29 5.78
CA ALA A 350 14.88 17.23 5.18
C ALA A 350 16.05 17.32 6.18
N LYS A 351 15.81 17.84 7.39
CA LYS A 351 16.86 18.19 8.36
C LYS A 351 16.57 17.76 9.80
N THR A 352 15.35 17.32 10.07
CA THR A 352 14.88 16.88 11.39
C THR A 352 14.28 15.49 11.17
N PRO A 353 14.51 14.51 12.05
CA PRO A 353 13.80 13.24 11.99
C PRO A 353 12.34 13.49 12.34
N PHE A 354 11.51 13.65 11.32
CA PHE A 354 10.07 13.78 11.44
C PHE A 354 9.46 12.88 10.39
N ASP A 355 8.66 11.92 10.84
CA ASP A 355 7.90 10.99 10.03
C ASP A 355 6.41 11.18 10.36
N CYS A 356 5.63 11.49 9.31
CA CYS A 356 4.19 11.55 9.37
C CYS A 356 3.61 10.53 8.40
N SER A 357 2.78 9.63 8.90
CA SER A 357 2.05 8.66 8.10
C SER A 357 0.59 9.09 7.99
N LEU A 358 0.15 9.33 6.76
CA LEU A 358 -1.24 9.60 6.44
C LEU A 358 -1.86 8.33 5.88
N TYR A 359 -2.97 7.86 6.44
CA TYR A 359 -3.73 6.73 5.93
C TYR A 359 -5.15 7.17 5.55
N VAL A 360 -5.66 6.70 4.41
CA VAL A 360 -7.07 6.89 4.03
C VAL A 360 -7.73 5.57 3.72
N LEU A 361 -8.89 5.37 4.32
CA LEU A 361 -9.71 4.16 4.32
C LEU A 361 -11.15 4.52 3.88
N PRO A 362 -11.40 4.77 2.59
CA PRO A 362 -12.73 5.15 2.12
C PRO A 362 -13.71 3.96 2.13
N ASP A 363 -15.01 4.25 2.12
CA ASP A 363 -16.02 3.22 1.83
C ASP A 363 -15.87 2.80 0.37
N GLU A 364 -15.61 1.51 0.15
CA GLU A 364 -15.26 0.98 -1.17
C GLU A 364 -16.38 1.21 -2.20
N SER A 365 -17.63 1.03 -1.78
CA SER A 365 -18.79 1.15 -2.65
C SER A 365 -19.05 2.61 -3.02
N GLU A 366 -18.98 3.51 -2.04
CA GLU A 366 -19.19 4.94 -2.28
C GLU A 366 -18.08 5.55 -3.13
N LEU A 367 -16.81 5.16 -2.90
CA LEU A 367 -15.69 5.58 -3.76
C LEU A 367 -15.92 5.18 -5.22
N ARG A 368 -16.39 3.96 -5.45
CA ARG A 368 -16.70 3.46 -6.80
C ARG A 368 -17.80 4.27 -7.48
N GLU A 369 -18.87 4.59 -6.76
CA GLU A 369 -19.95 5.41 -7.30
C GLU A 369 -19.45 6.78 -7.78
N VAL A 370 -18.54 7.40 -7.02
CA VAL A 370 -17.97 8.70 -7.41
C VAL A 370 -17.07 8.55 -8.64
N LEU A 371 -16.16 7.58 -8.66
CA LEU A 371 -15.23 7.36 -9.77
C LEU A 371 -15.96 7.04 -11.09
N SER A 372 -16.93 6.13 -11.06
CA SER A 372 -17.72 5.77 -12.23
C SER A 372 -18.55 6.95 -12.79
N SER A 373 -18.91 7.92 -11.95
CA SER A 373 -19.61 9.14 -12.40
C SER A 373 -18.70 10.08 -13.19
N LEU A 374 -17.41 10.16 -12.83
CA LEU A 374 -16.43 11.02 -13.51
C LEU A 374 -16.12 10.51 -14.92
N ASP A 375 -15.98 9.20 -15.07
CA ASP A 375 -15.74 8.56 -16.37
C ASP A 375 -16.92 8.73 -17.35
N ALA A 376 -18.16 8.71 -16.81
CA ALA A 376 -19.36 8.95 -17.59
C ALA A 376 -19.43 10.39 -18.14
N ASP A 377 -19.04 11.37 -17.32
CA ASP A 377 -19.01 12.78 -17.71
C ASP A 377 -17.89 13.09 -18.71
N ALA A 378 -16.68 12.57 -18.50
CA ALA A 378 -15.56 12.69 -19.44
C ALA A 378 -15.91 12.08 -20.83
N THR A 379 -16.67 10.98 -20.84
CA THR A 379 -17.15 10.34 -22.07
C THR A 379 -18.24 11.15 -22.79
N SER A 380 -19.09 11.86 -22.03
CA SER A 380 -20.13 12.76 -22.55
C SER A 380 -19.52 14.01 -23.22
N GLU A 381 -18.48 14.59 -22.62
CA GLU A 381 -17.75 15.73 -23.17
C GLU A 381 -16.97 15.40 -24.46
N ARG A 382 -16.36 14.21 -24.54
CA ARG A 382 -15.70 13.75 -25.79
C ARG A 382 -16.70 13.56 -26.94
N LYS A 383 -17.91 13.05 -26.67
CA LYS A 383 -18.97 12.87 -27.71
C LYS A 383 -19.53 14.20 -28.20
N THR A 384 -19.67 15.21 -27.34
CA THR A 384 -20.19 16.53 -27.72
C THR A 384 -19.20 17.34 -28.55
N ASN A 385 -17.88 17.18 -28.32
CA ASN A 385 -16.85 17.82 -29.15
C ASN A 385 -16.60 17.09 -30.48
N ALA A 386 -16.75 15.76 -30.55
CA ALA A 386 -16.63 15.00 -31.80
C ALA A 386 -17.81 15.22 -32.77
N GLY A 387 -18.98 15.64 -32.28
CA GLY A 387 -20.17 15.93 -33.09
C GLY A 387 -20.20 17.33 -33.74
N ARG A 388 -19.11 18.10 -33.62
CA ARG A 388 -19.04 19.51 -34.05
C ARG A 388 -18.02 19.80 -35.17
N LEU A 389 -17.46 18.76 -35.80
CA LEU A 389 -16.56 18.87 -36.97
C LEU A 389 -17.29 18.68 -38.30
#